data_AF-A0A7G8FSD0-F1
#
_entry.id   AF-A0A7G8FSD0-F1
#
_cell.length_a   1.000
_cell.length_b   1.000
_cell.length_c   1.000
_cell.angle_alpha   90.00
_cell.angle_beta   90.00
_cell.angle_gamma   90.00
#
_symmetry.space_group_name_H-M   'P 1'
#
loop_
_entity.id
_entity.type
_entity.pdbx_description
1 polymer ?
#
loop_
_entity_poly.entity_id
_entity_poly.type
_entity_poly.pdbx_seq_one_letter_code
_entity_poly.pdbx_strand_id
1 'polypeptide(L)'
;MYVFDTSLEDSTTLHGTAHLQRLVFRLPREVMKAAKRDHARLLAARDSEQVASTPWNEEGLVTFSFSAANGSSAPVFSDRRDHPLSRSAVQRIRMGSRVRLSIRQVRRRHPRPGSRLQVLKVQVLDLDAIPKGGPASPHSIQSVSLQLPLDLMQEVERLATQEDWSTQAWLRNAIESQARRSRQRLGLDESVA
;
A
#
# COMPACT_ATOMS: atom_id res chain seq x y z
N MET A 1 5.52 11.23 10.20
CA MET A 1 5.22 9.93 9.56
C MET A 1 5.58 10.07 8.08
N TYR A 2 6.14 9.05 7.45
CA TYR A 2 6.53 9.08 6.04
C TYR A 2 5.82 7.96 5.28
N VAL A 3 5.29 8.28 4.10
CA VAL A 3 4.66 7.33 3.19
C VAL A 3 5.30 7.51 1.82
N PHE A 4 5.83 6.44 1.23
CA PHE A 4 6.50 6.52 -0.07
C PHE A 4 6.57 5.15 -0.75
N ASP A 5 6.75 5.20 -2.07
CA ASP A 5 6.93 4.02 -2.91
C ASP A 5 8.44 3.74 -3.04
N THR A 6 8.80 2.46 -2.93
CA THR A 6 10.18 1.97 -3.05
C THR A 6 10.17 0.51 -3.51
N SER A 7 11.36 -0.07 -3.69
CA SER A 7 11.52 -1.50 -3.98
C SER A 7 12.25 -2.19 -2.84
N LEU A 8 11.91 -3.46 -2.59
CA LEU A 8 12.62 -4.29 -1.63
C LEU A 8 13.95 -4.77 -2.20
N GLU A 9 15.01 -4.66 -1.42
CA GLU A 9 16.38 -5.04 -1.82
C GLU A 9 16.65 -6.52 -1.52
N ASP A 10 17.68 -7.09 -2.14
CA ASP A 10 18.00 -8.53 -2.13
C ASP A 10 18.23 -9.12 -0.73
N SER A 11 18.65 -8.28 0.23
CA SER A 11 18.86 -8.67 1.63
C SER A 11 17.55 -8.81 2.44
N THR A 12 16.40 -8.62 1.81
CA THR A 12 15.06 -8.78 2.42
C THR A 12 14.73 -10.25 2.63
N THR A 13 14.39 -10.63 3.86
CA THR A 13 14.05 -12.00 4.23
C THR A 13 12.70 -12.06 4.96
N LEU A 14 11.70 -12.63 4.28
CA LEU A 14 10.34 -12.81 4.80
C LEU A 14 10.03 -14.32 4.90
N HIS A 15 10.68 -14.99 5.84
CA HIS A 15 10.48 -16.42 6.08
C HIS A 15 9.37 -16.63 7.12
N GLY A 16 8.34 -17.40 6.76
CA GLY A 16 7.10 -17.50 7.52
C GLY A 16 7.23 -17.97 8.97
N THR A 17 8.16 -18.89 9.26
CA THR A 17 8.40 -19.46 10.60
C THR A 17 9.65 -18.93 11.28
N ALA A 18 10.44 -18.09 10.59
CA ALA A 18 11.67 -17.56 11.17
C ALA A 18 11.33 -16.59 12.31
N HIS A 19 12.04 -16.74 13.44
CA HIS A 19 11.90 -15.85 14.58
C HIS A 19 12.26 -14.39 14.27
N LEU A 20 13.06 -14.15 13.23
CA LEU A 20 13.47 -12.82 12.79
C LEU A 20 13.30 -12.67 11.27
N GLN A 21 12.50 -11.69 10.87
CA GLN A 21 12.29 -11.26 9.49
C GLN A 21 12.96 -9.91 9.27
N ARG A 22 13.37 -9.64 8.03
CA ARG A 22 14.09 -8.43 7.66
C ARG A 22 13.51 -7.81 6.40
N LEU A 23 13.25 -6.51 6.44
CA LEU A 23 12.95 -5.68 5.28
C LEU A 23 14.16 -4.79 5.00
N VAL A 24 14.63 -4.77 3.76
CA VAL A 24 15.70 -3.89 3.32
C VAL A 24 15.18 -3.03 2.17
N PHE A 25 15.30 -1.71 2.31
CA PHE A 25 14.77 -0.75 1.35
C PHE A 25 15.58 0.55 1.37
N ARG A 26 15.54 1.29 0.26
CA ARG A 26 16.15 2.63 0.17
C ARG A 26 15.13 3.72 0.47
N LEU A 27 15.58 4.74 1.21
CA LEU A 27 14.82 5.97 1.42
C LEU A 27 14.94 6.88 0.19
N PRO A 28 13.82 7.36 -0.37
CA PRO A 28 13.85 8.43 -1.35
C PRO A 28 14.54 9.68 -0.78
N ARG A 29 15.23 10.45 -1.63
CA ARG A 29 16.03 11.62 -1.22
C ARG A 29 15.25 12.61 -0.35
N GLU A 30 14.00 12.89 -0.73
CA GLU A 30 13.11 13.79 0.02
C GLU A 30 12.80 13.26 1.43
N VAL A 31 12.50 11.96 1.53
CA VAL A 31 12.25 11.29 2.81
C VAL A 31 13.52 11.25 3.66
N MET A 32 14.68 10.99 3.06
CA MET A 32 15.96 10.99 3.75
C MET A 32 16.28 12.36 4.34
N LYS A 33 16.05 13.45 3.60
CA LYS A 33 16.23 14.82 4.09
C LYS A 33 15.31 15.14 5.27
N ALA A 34 14.04 14.72 5.19
CA ALA A 34 13.10 14.87 6.30
C ALA A 34 13.53 14.05 7.54
N ALA A 35 13.90 12.79 7.33
CA ALA A 35 14.33 11.89 8.40
C ALA A 35 15.64 12.34 9.08
N LYS A 36 16.58 12.92 8.33
CA LYS A 36 17.80 13.54 8.89
C LYS A 36 17.46 14.71 9.83
N ARG A 37 16.51 15.57 9.45
CA ARG A 37 16.04 16.69 10.29
C ARG A 37 15.33 16.18 11.56
N ASP A 38 14.46 15.20 11.41
CA ASP A 38 13.75 14.61 12.54
C ASP A 38 14.68 13.82 13.46
N HIS A 39 15.71 13.17 12.92
CA HIS A 39 16.80 12.55 13.69
C HIS A 39 17.51 13.58 14.57
N ALA A 40 17.99 14.68 13.97
CA ALA A 40 18.66 15.74 14.69
C ALA A 40 17.75 16.33 15.79
N ARG A 41 16.47 16.58 15.48
CA ARG A 41 15.49 17.09 16.46
C ARG A 41 15.25 16.13 17.62
N LEU A 42 15.14 14.83 17.35
CA LEU A 42 14.93 13.80 18.38
C LEU A 42 16.14 13.62 19.29
N LEU A 43 17.35 13.95 18.80
CA LEU A 43 18.60 13.84 19.53
C LEU A 43 19.00 15.11 20.25
N ALA A 44 18.76 16.29 19.66
CA ALA A 44 19.03 17.59 20.26
C ALA A 44 18.29 17.79 21.59
N ALA A 45 17.22 17.04 21.84
CA ALA A 45 16.57 16.95 23.14
C ALA A 45 17.43 16.24 24.23
N ARG A 46 18.74 16.07 24.03
CA ARG A 46 19.69 15.48 24.99
C ARG A 46 21.13 15.98 24.77
N ASP A 47 21.77 16.43 25.83
CA ASP A 47 23.22 16.78 25.90
C ASP A 47 24.12 15.54 25.95
N SER A 48 24.07 14.65 24.95
CA SER A 48 25.00 13.51 24.93
C SER A 48 25.90 13.57 23.71
N GLU A 49 27.19 13.82 23.95
CA GLU A 49 28.32 13.75 23.00
C GLU A 49 28.54 12.36 22.37
N GLN A 50 27.63 11.40 22.58
CA GLN A 50 27.71 10.10 21.94
C GLN A 50 27.23 10.21 20.50
N VAL A 51 28.11 9.86 19.56
CA VAL A 51 27.81 9.73 18.13
C VAL A 51 26.61 8.80 17.97
N ALA A 52 25.44 9.40 17.77
CA ALA A 52 24.20 8.67 17.62
C ALA A 52 24.19 7.98 16.26
N SER A 53 24.08 6.65 16.27
CA SER A 53 23.96 5.88 15.03
C SER A 53 22.69 6.30 14.29
N THR A 54 22.84 6.62 13.01
CA THR A 54 21.70 6.74 12.10
C THR A 54 21.07 5.37 11.86
N PRO A 55 19.75 5.32 11.57
CA PRO A 55 19.08 4.06 11.23
C PRO A 55 19.22 3.66 9.76
N TRP A 56 20.05 4.38 8.99
CA TRP A 56 20.39 4.13 7.59
C TRP A 56 21.90 4.26 7.38
N ASN A 57 22.43 3.66 6.30
CA ASN A 57 23.81 3.83 5.85
C ASN A 57 23.98 5.08 4.95
N GLU A 58 25.18 5.31 4.42
CA GLU A 58 25.48 6.50 3.60
C GLU A 58 24.61 6.61 2.33
N GLU A 59 24.24 5.48 1.74
CA GLU A 59 23.36 5.38 0.56
C GLU A 59 21.86 5.48 0.90
N GLY A 60 21.49 5.59 2.18
CA GLY A 60 20.10 5.64 2.63
C GLY A 60 19.38 4.30 2.64
N LEU A 61 20.14 3.20 2.66
CA LEU A 61 19.66 1.84 2.86
C LEU A 61 19.26 1.64 4.33
N VAL A 62 18.04 1.15 4.54
CA VAL A 62 17.48 0.86 5.86
C VAL A 62 17.30 -0.65 5.99
N THR A 63 17.78 -1.21 7.09
CA THR A 63 17.51 -2.59 7.48
C THR A 63 16.56 -2.60 8.67
N PHE A 64 15.33 -3.03 8.45
CA PHE A 64 14.31 -3.16 9.49
C PHE A 64 14.08 -4.62 9.83
N SER A 65 14.38 -5.00 11.07
CA SER A 65 14.15 -6.36 11.56
C SER A 65 12.93 -6.42 12.48
N PHE A 66 12.08 -7.41 12.31
CA PHE A 66 10.90 -7.64 13.16
C PHE A 66 10.66 -9.15 13.36
N SER A 67 9.89 -9.48 14.41
CA SER A 67 9.47 -10.85 14.68
C SER A 67 7.96 -10.94 14.63
N ALA A 68 7.41 -11.93 13.92
CA ALA A 68 5.98 -12.21 13.94
C ALA A 68 5.53 -12.87 15.26
N ALA A 69 6.44 -13.47 16.03
CA ALA A 69 6.13 -14.18 17.27
C ALA A 69 5.80 -13.23 18.42
N ASN A 70 6.52 -12.11 18.52
CA ASN A 70 6.43 -11.23 19.68
C ASN A 70 5.41 -10.09 19.51
N GLY A 71 4.79 -9.95 18.33
CA GLY A 71 3.74 -8.96 17.98
C GLY A 71 4.16 -7.48 18.01
N SER A 72 5.10 -7.14 18.87
CA SER A 72 5.71 -5.83 19.05
C SER A 72 6.57 -5.50 17.83
N SER A 73 6.05 -4.65 16.94
CA SER A 73 6.73 -4.12 15.74
C SER A 73 6.60 -4.92 14.44
N ALA A 74 5.72 -5.93 14.36
CA ALA A 74 5.40 -6.54 13.06
C ALA A 74 4.61 -5.55 12.19
N PRO A 75 5.03 -5.27 10.94
CA PRO A 75 4.30 -4.38 10.06
C PRO A 75 3.04 -5.08 9.52
N VAL A 76 2.02 -4.29 9.21
CA VAL A 76 0.83 -4.78 8.51
C VAL A 76 1.15 -4.95 7.04
N PHE A 77 1.00 -6.17 6.51
CA PHE A 77 1.15 -6.45 5.09
C PHE A 77 -0.21 -6.35 4.38
N SER A 78 -0.26 -5.61 3.29
CA SER A 78 -1.47 -5.36 2.51
C SER A 78 -1.21 -5.45 1.01
N ASP A 79 -2.25 -5.75 0.23
CA ASP A 79 -2.22 -5.71 -1.23
C ASP A 79 -2.40 -4.28 -1.77
N ARG A 80 -2.34 -4.09 -3.09
CA ARG A 80 -2.56 -2.78 -3.73
C ARG A 80 -3.93 -2.15 -3.43
N ARG A 81 -4.92 -2.93 -2.98
CA ARG A 81 -6.29 -2.50 -2.64
C ARG A 81 -6.48 -2.32 -1.13
N ASP A 82 -5.39 -2.38 -0.37
CA ASP A 82 -5.39 -2.30 1.09
C ASP A 82 -6.05 -3.48 1.82
N HIS A 83 -6.17 -4.63 1.16
CA HIS A 83 -6.60 -5.85 1.85
C HIS A 83 -5.41 -6.50 2.56
N PRO A 84 -5.58 -6.96 3.81
CA PRO A 84 -4.52 -7.61 4.55
C PRO A 84 -4.08 -8.92 3.86
N LEU A 85 -2.77 -9.09 3.72
CA LEU A 85 -2.19 -10.30 3.14
C LEU A 85 -2.18 -11.45 4.16
N SER A 86 -2.50 -12.65 3.70
CA SER A 86 -2.29 -13.87 4.49
C SER A 86 -0.80 -14.14 4.67
N ARG A 87 -0.42 -14.93 5.69
CA ARG A 87 0.97 -15.37 5.88
C ARG A 87 1.56 -16.05 4.64
N SER A 88 0.77 -16.87 3.96
CA SER A 88 1.17 -17.51 2.69
C SER A 88 1.39 -16.50 1.56
N ALA A 89 0.59 -15.43 1.50
CA ALA A 89 0.78 -14.38 0.51
C ALA A 89 2.02 -13.52 0.80
N VAL A 90 2.33 -13.24 2.07
CA VAL A 90 3.56 -12.55 2.47
C VAL A 90 4.80 -13.33 2.05
N GLN A 91 4.78 -14.67 2.16
CA GLN A 91 5.86 -15.53 1.68
C GLN A 91 6.09 -15.49 0.16
N ARG A 92 5.15 -14.94 -0.63
CA ARG A 92 5.32 -14.73 -2.08
C ARG A 92 6.01 -13.42 -2.42
N ILE A 93 6.19 -12.51 -1.47
CA ILE A 93 6.93 -11.27 -1.69
C ILE A 93 8.39 -11.64 -1.99
N ARG A 94 8.92 -11.09 -3.08
CA ARG A 94 10.29 -11.35 -3.57
C ARG A 94 11.14 -10.10 -3.49
N MET A 95 12.46 -10.26 -3.62
CA MET A 95 13.35 -9.16 -3.94
C MET A 95 12.86 -8.42 -5.19
N GLY A 96 13.08 -7.10 -5.23
CA GLY A 96 12.60 -6.23 -6.31
C GLY A 96 11.11 -5.92 -6.28
N SER A 97 10.32 -6.49 -5.37
CA SER A 97 8.88 -6.17 -5.27
C SER A 97 8.67 -4.69 -5.00
N ARG A 98 7.79 -4.04 -5.77
CA ARG A 98 7.43 -2.65 -5.52
C ARG A 98 6.46 -2.58 -4.35
N VAL A 99 6.78 -1.72 -3.40
CA VAL A 99 6.03 -1.56 -2.17
C VAL A 99 5.81 -0.09 -1.85
N ARG A 100 4.65 0.21 -1.27
CA ARG A 100 4.40 1.46 -0.55
C ARG A 100 4.61 1.22 0.93
N LEU A 101 5.56 1.95 1.51
CA LEU A 101 5.91 1.84 2.93
C LEU A 101 5.33 3.00 3.72
N SER A 102 4.69 2.69 4.84
CA SER A 102 4.36 3.68 5.87
C SER A 102 5.29 3.48 7.05
N ILE A 103 6.13 4.46 7.32
CA ILE A 103 7.14 4.39 8.38
C ILE A 103 7.04 5.58 9.35
N ARG A 104 7.47 5.37 10.58
CA ARG A 104 7.61 6.43 11.59
C ARG A 104 9.00 6.42 12.19
N GLN A 105 9.58 7.59 12.38
CA GLN A 105 10.81 7.74 13.14
C GLN A 105 10.47 7.87 14.62
N VAL A 106 11.07 7.04 15.44
CA VAL A 106 10.85 7.03 16.89
C VAL A 106 12.18 7.05 17.62
N ARG A 107 12.18 7.62 18.82
CA ARG A 107 13.37 7.63 19.68
C ARG A 107 13.71 6.21 20.13
N ARG A 108 14.99 5.87 20.09
CA ARG A 108 15.53 4.63 20.67
C ARG A 108 16.03 4.96 22.08
N ARG A 109 15.43 4.33 23.10
CA ARG A 109 15.75 4.59 24.51
C ARG A 109 16.92 3.71 25.01
N HIS A 110 17.06 2.47 24.54
CA HIS A 110 18.13 1.53 24.94
C HIS A 110 18.51 0.55 23.80
N PRO A 111 19.69 -0.10 23.83
CA PRO A 111 20.87 0.14 24.68
C PRO A 111 21.76 1.33 24.24
N ARG A 112 21.58 1.87 23.02
CA ARG A 112 22.30 3.07 22.56
C ARG A 112 21.31 4.20 22.24
N PRO A 113 21.58 5.44 22.67
CA PRO A 113 20.75 6.59 22.31
C PRO A 113 20.78 6.78 20.79
N GLY A 114 19.62 7.09 20.21
CA GLY A 114 19.46 7.16 18.76
C GLY A 114 18.01 7.38 18.36
N SER A 115 17.76 7.33 17.06
CA SER A 115 16.41 7.13 16.51
C SER A 115 16.35 5.83 15.73
N ARG A 116 15.19 5.20 15.67
CA ARG A 116 14.93 4.09 14.75
C ARG A 116 13.80 4.44 13.80
N LEU A 117 13.83 3.87 12.61
CA LEU A 117 12.68 3.85 11.71
C LEU A 117 11.86 2.60 11.99
N GLN A 118 10.60 2.78 12.34
CA GLN A 118 9.64 1.71 12.52
C GLN A 118 8.75 1.63 11.28
N VAL A 119 8.73 0.47 10.63
CA VAL A 119 7.80 0.18 9.55
C VAL A 119 6.45 -0.18 10.17
N LEU A 120 5.40 0.55 9.78
CA LEU A 120 4.03 0.35 10.26
C LEU A 120 3.25 -0.53 9.28
N LYS A 121 3.41 -0.26 7.99
CA LYS A 121 2.66 -0.91 6.92
C LYS A 121 3.53 -1.12 5.69
N VAL A 122 3.36 -2.27 5.06
CA VAL A 122 3.95 -2.65 3.77
C VAL A 122 2.79 -2.98 2.83
N GLN A 123 2.60 -2.15 1.82
CA GLN A 123 1.60 -2.37 0.80
C GLN A 123 2.30 -2.85 -0.47
N VAL A 124 2.01 -4.06 -0.92
CA VAL A 124 2.66 -4.67 -2.09
C VAL A 124 1.88 -4.28 -3.33
N LEU A 125 2.54 -3.57 -4.25
CA LEU A 125 1.88 -2.96 -5.40
C LEU A 125 1.65 -3.97 -6.55
N ASP A 126 2.52 -4.98 -6.64
CA ASP A 126 2.48 -6.00 -7.69
C ASP A 126 1.76 -7.30 -7.26
N LEU A 127 1.10 -7.31 -6.10
CA LEU A 127 0.47 -8.51 -5.55
C LEU A 127 -0.95 -8.20 -5.06
N ASP A 128 -1.91 -8.99 -5.52
CA ASP A 128 -3.30 -8.97 -5.04
C ASP A 128 -3.50 -10.02 -3.93
N ALA A 129 -4.28 -9.68 -2.90
CA ALA A 129 -4.71 -10.65 -1.90
C ALA A 129 -5.61 -11.69 -2.58
N ILE A 130 -5.42 -12.97 -2.26
CA ILE A 130 -6.35 -14.01 -2.69
C ILE A 130 -7.67 -13.72 -1.96
N PRO A 131 -8.78 -13.45 -2.66
CA PRO A 131 -10.04 -13.16 -2.01
C PRO A 131 -10.45 -14.39 -1.21
N LYS A 132 -10.37 -14.29 0.12
CA LYS A 132 -11.15 -15.16 0.99
C LYS A 132 -12.60 -14.70 0.78
N GLY A 133 -13.50 -15.59 0.40
CA GLY A 133 -14.88 -15.29 0.03
C GLY A 133 -15.74 -14.67 1.15
N GLY A 134 -15.34 -13.51 1.65
CA GLY A 134 -16.09 -12.64 2.55
C GLY A 134 -16.51 -11.36 1.82
N PRO A 135 -17.48 -10.62 2.36
CA PRO A 135 -17.96 -9.40 1.76
C PRO A 135 -16.81 -8.39 1.62
N ALA A 136 -16.76 -7.75 0.46
CA ALA A 136 -15.79 -6.71 0.16
C ALA A 136 -15.84 -5.59 1.21
N SER A 137 -14.70 -4.96 1.49
CA SER A 137 -14.69 -3.75 2.32
C SER A 137 -15.65 -2.70 1.76
N PRO A 138 -16.36 -1.92 2.59
CA PRO A 138 -17.35 -0.94 2.16
C PRO A 138 -16.77 0.22 1.31
N HIS A 139 -15.44 0.35 1.24
CA HIS A 139 -14.72 1.28 0.37
C HIS A 139 -14.20 0.64 -0.93
N SER A 140 -14.58 -0.61 -1.20
CA SER A 140 -14.19 -1.35 -2.38
C SER A 140 -15.21 -1.10 -3.50
N ILE A 141 -14.84 -0.34 -4.53
CA ILE A 141 -15.59 -0.33 -5.78
C ILE A 141 -15.31 -1.66 -6.47
N GLN A 142 -16.18 -2.63 -6.23
CA GLN A 142 -16.25 -3.86 -7.02
C GLN A 142 -17.15 -3.59 -8.22
N SER A 143 -16.58 -3.60 -9.42
CA SER A 143 -17.37 -3.67 -10.65
C SER A 143 -17.93 -5.09 -10.78
N VAL A 144 -19.11 -5.31 -10.21
CA VAL A 144 -19.88 -6.54 -10.41
C VAL A 144 -20.57 -6.43 -11.76
N SER A 145 -20.30 -7.35 -12.67
CA SER A 145 -21.03 -7.45 -13.94
C SER A 145 -22.41 -8.04 -13.65
N LEU A 146 -23.37 -7.18 -13.31
CA LEU A 146 -24.76 -7.58 -13.21
C LEU A 146 -25.35 -7.64 -14.61
N GLN A 147 -25.91 -8.79 -14.99
CA GLN A 147 -26.85 -8.86 -16.11
C GLN A 147 -28.13 -8.20 -15.64
N LEU A 148 -28.29 -6.91 -15.93
CA LEU A 148 -29.53 -6.20 -15.65
C LEU A 148 -30.56 -6.57 -16.74
N PRO A 149 -31.80 -6.92 -16.35
CA PRO A 149 -32.93 -6.92 -17.26
C PRO A 149 -33.03 -5.60 -18.04
N LEU A 150 -33.52 -5.66 -19.28
CA LEU A 150 -33.54 -4.54 -20.22
C LEU A 150 -34.15 -3.26 -19.61
N ASP A 151 -35.22 -3.43 -18.84
CA ASP A 151 -36.00 -2.35 -18.22
C ASP A 151 -35.15 -1.56 -17.19
N LEU A 152 -34.28 -2.25 -16.45
CA LEU A 152 -33.36 -1.62 -15.50
C LEU A 152 -32.18 -0.94 -16.20
N MET A 153 -31.77 -1.44 -17.37
CA MET A 153 -30.73 -0.81 -18.18
C MET A 153 -31.18 0.54 -18.74
N GLN A 154 -32.42 0.63 -19.20
CA GLN A 154 -33.02 1.88 -19.70
C GLN A 154 -33.16 2.93 -18.58
N GLU A 155 -33.55 2.49 -17.38
CA GLU A 155 -33.67 3.38 -16.22
C GLU A 155 -32.30 3.92 -15.77
N VAL A 156 -31.24 3.11 -15.85
CA VAL A 156 -29.87 3.56 -15.58
C VAL A 156 -29.39 4.58 -16.63
N GLU A 157 -29.67 4.37 -17.92
CA GLU A 157 -29.34 5.34 -18.98
C GLU A 157 -30.13 6.66 -18.80
N ARG A 158 -31.40 6.59 -18.36
CA ARG A 158 -32.23 7.75 -18.02
C ARG A 158 -31.68 8.53 -16.82
N LEU A 159 -31.20 7.85 -15.79
CA LEU A 159 -30.58 8.48 -14.62
C LEU A 159 -29.22 9.10 -14.94
N ALA A 160 -28.45 8.51 -15.86
CA ALA A 160 -27.16 9.04 -16.29
C ALA A 160 -27.26 10.36 -17.09
N THR A 161 -28.45 10.68 -17.60
CA THR A 161 -28.72 11.89 -18.40
C THR A 161 -29.36 13.02 -17.58
N GLN A 162 -29.72 12.80 -16.32
CA GLN A 162 -30.21 13.86 -15.44
C GLN A 162 -29.05 14.67 -14.81
N GLU A 163 -29.13 15.99 -14.95
CA GLU A 163 -28.03 16.94 -14.82
C GLU A 163 -27.78 17.47 -13.39
N ASP A 164 -27.92 16.62 -12.37
CA ASP A 164 -27.55 17.00 -11.01
C ASP A 164 -26.59 15.97 -10.36
N TRP A 165 -25.58 16.51 -9.66
CA TRP A 165 -24.68 15.91 -8.65
C TRP A 165 -23.22 15.57 -9.04
N SER A 166 -22.30 16.35 -8.45
CA SER A 166 -20.84 16.27 -8.60
C SER A 166 -20.14 15.07 -7.93
N THR A 167 -20.89 14.19 -7.25
CA THR A 167 -20.37 12.97 -6.60
C THR A 167 -20.37 11.74 -7.53
N GLN A 168 -20.91 11.86 -8.74
CA GLN A 168 -21.20 10.72 -9.63
C GLN A 168 -20.29 10.62 -10.86
N ALA A 169 -19.29 11.49 -11.05
CA ALA A 169 -18.42 11.43 -12.23
C ALA A 169 -17.74 10.05 -12.41
N TRP A 170 -17.34 9.41 -11.30
CA TRP A 170 -16.81 8.05 -11.33
C TRP A 170 -17.88 7.00 -11.63
N LEU A 171 -19.10 7.19 -11.13
CA LEU A 171 -20.25 6.31 -11.35
C LEU A 171 -20.68 6.37 -12.81
N ARG A 172 -20.73 7.57 -13.40
CA ARG A 172 -20.96 7.83 -14.82
C ARG A 172 -19.91 7.15 -15.68
N ASN A 173 -18.62 7.35 -15.40
CA ASN A 173 -17.54 6.70 -16.15
C ASN A 173 -17.60 5.16 -16.04
N ALA A 174 -18.02 4.62 -14.89
CA ALA A 174 -18.20 3.19 -14.70
C ALA A 174 -19.40 2.65 -15.51
N ILE A 175 -20.53 3.36 -15.48
CA ILE A 175 -21.74 3.01 -16.22
C ILE A 175 -21.49 3.11 -17.74
N GLU A 176 -20.91 4.22 -18.21
CA GLU A 176 -20.56 4.42 -19.62
C GLU A 176 -19.58 3.34 -20.13
N SER A 177 -18.57 2.98 -19.33
CA SER A 177 -17.63 1.92 -19.69
C SER A 177 -18.30 0.55 -19.74
N GLN A 178 -19.25 0.27 -18.84
CA GLN A 178 -19.99 -0.98 -18.83
C GLN A 178 -20.97 -1.06 -20.01
N ALA A 179 -21.69 0.01 -20.31
CA ALA A 179 -22.60 0.09 -21.45
C ALA A 179 -21.86 -0.10 -22.78
N ARG A 180 -20.71 0.55 -22.97
CA ARG A 180 -19.85 0.34 -24.16
C ARG A 180 -19.40 -1.11 -24.31
N ARG A 181 -18.92 -1.74 -23.22
CA ARG A 181 -18.51 -3.15 -23.26
C ARG A 181 -19.68 -4.09 -23.53
N SER A 182 -20.88 -3.76 -23.05
CA SER A 182 -22.09 -4.55 -23.31
C SER A 182 -22.50 -4.45 -24.78
N ARG A 183 -22.51 -3.24 -25.35
CA ARG A 183 -22.77 -3.01 -26.79
C ARG A 183 -21.76 -3.73 -27.69
N GLN A 184 -20.47 -3.66 -27.37
CA GLN A 184 -19.42 -4.40 -28.08
C GLN A 184 -19.63 -5.92 -28.03
N ARG A 185 -20.04 -6.48 -26.89
CA ARG A 185 -20.33 -7.93 -26.76
C ARG A 185 -21.58 -8.35 -27.52
N LEU A 186 -22.57 -7.47 -27.61
CA LEU A 186 -23.82 -7.73 -28.31
C LEU A 186 -23.73 -7.42 -29.82
N GLY A 187 -22.57 -6.98 -30.31
CA GLY A 187 -22.38 -6.62 -31.72
C GLY A 187 -23.19 -5.40 -32.16
N LEU A 188 -23.58 -4.53 -31.22
CA LEU A 188 -24.45 -3.37 -31.48
C LEU A 188 -23.67 -2.10 -31.88
N ASP A 189 -22.34 -2.17 -32.02
CA ASP A 189 -21.52 -1.10 -32.60
C ASP A 189 -21.51 -1.23 -34.14
N GLU A 190 -22.65 -0.96 -34.77
CA GLU A 190 -22.73 -0.57 -36.18
C GLU A 190 -23.56 0.71 -36.28
N SER A 191 -22.87 1.86 -36.29
CA SER A 191 -23.31 3.10 -36.96
C SER A 191 -22.23 4.18 -36.82
N VAL A 192 -21.14 4.00 -37.58
CA VAL A 192 -20.50 5.13 -38.24
C VAL A 192 -20.75 4.95 -39.73
N ALA A 193 -21.86 5.52 -40.18
CA ALA A 193 -22.06 6.09 -41.50
C ALA A 193 -22.62 7.50 -41.26
#